data_AF-A0AA43EDI2-F1
#
_entry.id   AF-A0AA43EDI2-F1
#
_cell.length_a   1.000
_cell.length_b   1.000
_cell.length_c   1.000
_cell.angle_alpha   90.00
_cell.angle_beta   90.00
_cell.angle_gamma   90.00
#
_symmetry.space_group_name_H-M   'P 1'
#
loop_
_entity.id
_entity.type
_entity.pdbx_description
1 polymer ?
#
loop_
_entity_poly.entity_id
_entity_poly.type
_entity_poly.pdbx_seq_one_letter_code
_entity_poly.pdbx_strand_id
1 'polypeptide(L)'
;MSARRLAVIAGSGMAPLAEIMASPVVTPFADIEGVGECTVDGHAGEVREGSVGGRACLLVLGRRHGYEGAFGAVDALVAHLAARGATDLLVTSAAGALTTTLHPGDLMVFHDLVDRQNRPGFAGPVARPRLDADLTAAVERAARAAGVALHRGTGVCGLGPAYETVAEVGSLQLASGDVATMSGAPEIAAATGRGLRVAAVALVTNPCTGVASATPSHAEVLRVGREASAGLARLMLQLLAEL
;
A
#
# COMPACT_ATOMS: atom_id res chain seq x y z
N MET A 1 18.39 -2.84 -21.24
CA MET A 1 17.82 -2.64 -19.89
C MET A 1 16.91 -3.84 -19.62
N SER A 2 17.02 -4.50 -18.47
CA SER A 2 16.07 -5.56 -18.10
C SER A 2 14.65 -4.99 -18.09
N ALA A 3 13.66 -5.75 -18.55
CA ALA A 3 12.27 -5.32 -18.49
C ALA A 3 11.88 -5.07 -17.02
N ARG A 4 11.27 -3.91 -16.75
CA ARG A 4 10.78 -3.56 -15.41
C ARG A 4 9.68 -4.52 -15.01
N ARG A 5 9.73 -5.00 -13.76
CA ARG A 5 8.71 -5.88 -13.20
C ARG A 5 8.09 -5.23 -11.98
N LEU A 6 6.82 -4.89 -12.09
CA LEU A 6 6.05 -4.27 -11.01
C LEU A 6 5.48 -5.34 -10.08
N ALA A 7 5.74 -5.20 -8.79
CA ALA A 7 4.97 -5.83 -7.73
C ALA A 7 3.99 -4.81 -7.14
N VAL A 8 2.78 -5.25 -6.81
CA VAL A 8 1.75 -4.42 -6.18
C VAL A 8 1.27 -5.09 -4.91
N ILE A 9 1.32 -4.38 -3.79
CA ILE A 9 0.76 -4.85 -2.51
C ILE A 9 -0.63 -4.25 -2.32
N ALA A 10 -1.66 -5.05 -2.55
CA ALA A 10 -3.06 -4.66 -2.39
C ALA A 10 -3.48 -4.74 -0.90
N GLY A 11 -3.77 -3.57 -0.33
CA GLY A 11 -4.24 -3.44 1.04
C GLY A 11 -5.70 -3.81 1.26
N SER A 12 -6.18 -3.56 2.48
CA SER A 12 -7.57 -3.79 2.86
C SER A 12 -8.52 -3.08 1.91
N GLY A 13 -9.55 -3.78 1.46
CA GLY A 13 -10.54 -3.25 0.52
C GLY A 13 -10.11 -3.26 -0.96
N MET A 14 -8.91 -3.70 -1.30
CA MET A 14 -8.39 -3.73 -2.68
C MET A 14 -8.32 -5.15 -3.27
N ALA A 15 -8.95 -6.13 -2.63
CA ALA A 15 -9.04 -7.51 -3.11
C ALA A 15 -9.55 -7.63 -4.56
N PRO A 16 -10.49 -6.80 -5.07
CA PRO A 16 -10.93 -6.92 -6.47
C PRO A 16 -9.85 -6.67 -7.52
N LEU A 17 -8.68 -6.12 -7.15
CA LEU A 17 -7.52 -6.07 -8.05
C LEU A 17 -7.07 -7.46 -8.51
N ALA A 18 -7.43 -8.52 -7.78
CA ALA A 18 -7.20 -9.90 -8.14
C ALA A 18 -7.76 -10.28 -9.53
N GLU A 19 -8.83 -9.62 -9.97
CA GLU A 19 -9.59 -9.96 -11.17
C GLU A 19 -8.93 -9.50 -12.48
N ILE A 20 -7.96 -8.58 -12.40
CA ILE A 20 -7.30 -8.03 -13.60
C ILE A 20 -6.27 -9.01 -14.19
N MET A 21 -5.87 -10.03 -13.43
CA MET A 21 -4.84 -11.00 -13.81
C MET A 21 -5.51 -12.33 -14.18
N ALA A 22 -5.45 -12.70 -15.45
CA ALA A 22 -5.99 -13.96 -15.93
C ALA A 22 -5.02 -15.12 -15.64
N SER A 23 -5.54 -16.22 -15.07
CA SER A 23 -4.82 -17.47 -14.80
C SER A 23 -3.45 -17.31 -14.11
N PRO A 24 -3.39 -16.67 -12.93
CA PRO A 24 -2.15 -16.47 -12.19
C PRO A 24 -1.56 -17.79 -11.67
N VAL A 25 -0.24 -17.84 -11.55
CA VAL A 25 0.41 -18.75 -10.61
C VAL A 25 0.21 -18.18 -9.21
N VAL A 26 -0.42 -18.94 -8.32
CA VAL A 26 -0.76 -18.51 -6.96
C VAL A 26 0.21 -19.14 -5.97
N THR A 27 0.78 -18.33 -5.08
CA THR A 27 1.61 -18.76 -3.96
C THR A 27 0.99 -18.25 -2.66
N PRO A 28 0.37 -19.13 -1.85
CA PRO A 28 -0.12 -18.79 -0.51
C PRO A 28 1.00 -18.25 0.39
N PHE A 29 0.68 -17.33 1.29
CA PHE A 29 1.65 -16.79 2.26
C PHE A 29 2.22 -17.86 3.18
N ALA A 30 1.44 -18.90 3.50
CA ALA A 30 1.89 -20.04 4.29
C ALA A 30 3.05 -20.80 3.63
N ASP A 31 3.15 -20.75 2.29
CA ASP A 31 4.20 -21.42 1.52
C ASP A 31 5.42 -20.51 1.30
N ILE A 32 5.37 -19.25 1.77
CA ILE A 32 6.48 -18.30 1.68
C ILE A 32 7.20 -18.28 3.03
N GLU A 33 8.47 -18.68 3.01
CA GLU A 33 9.34 -18.70 4.19
C GLU A 33 9.32 -17.35 4.91
N GLY A 34 9.05 -17.38 6.21
CA GLY A 34 9.05 -16.21 7.08
C GLY A 34 7.76 -15.35 7.07
N VAL A 35 6.79 -15.60 6.18
CA VAL A 35 5.57 -14.77 6.07
C VAL A 35 4.42 -15.27 6.95
N GLY A 36 4.08 -16.56 6.87
CA GLY A 36 2.99 -17.17 7.63
C GLY A 36 1.57 -16.70 7.25
N GLU A 37 0.54 -17.20 7.93
CA GLU A 37 -0.86 -16.97 7.57
C GLU A 37 -1.39 -15.56 7.93
N CYS A 38 -2.18 -14.95 7.05
CA CYS A 38 -2.87 -13.69 7.35
C CYS A 38 -3.91 -13.87 8.48
N THR A 39 -3.96 -12.92 9.41
CA THR A 39 -4.91 -12.95 10.54
C THR A 39 -5.97 -11.84 10.50
N VAL A 40 -5.90 -10.96 9.50
CA VAL A 40 -6.75 -9.77 9.36
C VAL A 40 -7.79 -10.00 8.25
N ASP A 41 -9.05 -9.71 8.55
CA ASP A 41 -10.16 -9.83 7.61
C ASP A 41 -9.93 -9.01 6.33
N GLY A 42 -10.33 -9.59 5.19
CA GLY A 42 -10.18 -8.96 3.87
C GLY A 42 -8.83 -9.16 3.21
N HIS A 43 -7.90 -9.91 3.82
CA HIS A 43 -6.63 -10.32 3.21
C HIS A 43 -6.66 -11.80 2.83
N ALA A 44 -6.54 -12.11 1.53
CA ALA A 44 -6.53 -13.48 1.04
C ALA A 44 -5.25 -14.24 1.43
N GLY A 45 -4.14 -13.51 1.64
CA GLY A 45 -2.86 -14.08 2.05
C GLY A 45 -2.17 -14.85 0.93
N GLU A 46 -2.11 -14.27 -0.26
CA GLU A 46 -1.48 -14.90 -1.43
C GLU A 46 -0.71 -13.90 -2.31
N VAL A 47 0.31 -14.40 -3.00
CA VAL A 47 1.01 -13.72 -4.09
C VAL A 47 0.61 -14.35 -5.41
N ARG A 48 0.12 -13.54 -6.34
CA ARG A 48 -0.23 -13.95 -7.70
C ARG A 48 0.84 -13.47 -8.67
N GLU A 49 1.41 -14.38 -9.44
CA GLU A 49 2.31 -14.08 -10.54
C GLU A 49 1.60 -14.31 -11.88
N GLY A 50 1.67 -13.33 -12.77
CA GLY A 50 1.07 -13.48 -14.09
C GLY A 50 1.34 -12.28 -14.99
N SER A 51 0.47 -12.10 -15.96
CA SER A 51 0.52 -11.00 -16.92
C SER A 51 -0.76 -10.18 -16.88
N VAL A 52 -0.61 -8.87 -16.89
CA VAL A 52 -1.71 -7.90 -16.93
C VAL A 52 -1.40 -6.92 -18.05
N GLY A 53 -2.29 -6.80 -19.04
CA GLY A 53 -2.03 -5.99 -20.24
C GLY A 53 -0.79 -6.43 -21.03
N GLY A 54 -0.43 -7.73 -20.98
CA GLY A 54 0.77 -8.27 -21.63
C GLY A 54 2.08 -8.02 -20.87
N ARG A 55 2.03 -7.39 -19.69
CA ARG A 55 3.18 -7.11 -18.84
C ARG A 55 3.22 -8.07 -17.65
N ALA A 56 4.39 -8.67 -17.42
CA ALA A 56 4.60 -9.51 -16.24
C ALA A 56 4.55 -8.67 -14.96
N CYS A 57 3.74 -9.10 -13.98
CA CYS A 57 3.63 -8.43 -12.69
C CYS A 57 3.41 -9.44 -11.55
N LEU A 58 3.56 -8.95 -10.32
CA LEU A 58 3.26 -9.67 -9.08
C LEU A 58 2.16 -8.89 -8.36
N LEU A 59 1.10 -9.58 -7.94
CA LEU A 59 0.00 -9.00 -7.19
C LEU A 59 -0.08 -9.68 -5.83
N VAL A 60 0.13 -8.94 -4.76
CA VAL A 60 0.00 -9.44 -3.40
C VAL A 60 -1.38 -9.08 -2.87
N LEU A 61 -2.19 -10.08 -2.54
CA LEU A 61 -3.55 -9.94 -2.06
C LEU A 61 -3.58 -10.20 -0.56
N GLY A 62 -3.12 -9.22 0.21
CA GLY A 62 -2.80 -9.47 1.60
C GLY A 62 -1.69 -8.57 2.10
N ARG A 63 -1.64 -8.37 3.41
CA ARG A 63 -0.41 -7.96 4.08
C ARG A 63 -0.38 -8.50 5.50
N ARG A 64 0.80 -8.41 6.09
CA ARG A 64 1.05 -8.56 7.52
C ARG A 64 1.30 -7.17 8.10
N HIS A 65 0.84 -6.93 9.32
CA HIS A 65 0.97 -5.62 9.96
C HIS A 65 1.94 -5.63 11.14
N GLY A 66 2.51 -4.47 11.42
CA GLY A 66 3.36 -4.27 12.60
C GLY A 66 2.62 -4.54 13.91
N TYR A 67 1.33 -4.17 14.01
CA TYR A 67 0.51 -4.45 15.20
C TYR A 67 0.25 -5.94 15.44
N GLU A 68 0.44 -6.82 14.44
CA GLU A 68 0.41 -8.28 14.60
C GLU A 68 1.73 -8.84 15.16
N GLY A 69 2.72 -7.98 15.42
CA GLY A 69 4.11 -8.40 15.69
C GLY A 69 4.84 -8.93 14.46
N ALA A 70 4.29 -8.72 13.26
CA ALA A 70 4.67 -9.42 12.04
C ALA A 70 5.64 -8.63 11.14
N PHE A 71 6.48 -7.77 11.70
CA PHE A 71 7.47 -7.01 10.93
C PHE A 71 8.46 -7.90 10.17
N GLY A 72 8.90 -9.02 10.77
CA GLY A 72 9.74 -10.00 10.08
C GLY A 72 9.04 -10.62 8.86
N ALA A 73 7.72 -10.84 8.94
CA ALA A 73 6.91 -11.32 7.83
C ALA A 73 6.75 -10.27 6.72
N VAL A 74 6.66 -8.98 7.07
CA VAL A 74 6.67 -7.89 6.09
C VAL A 74 7.99 -7.88 5.32
N ASP A 75 9.11 -8.00 6.03
CA ASP A 75 10.44 -8.04 5.41
C ASP A 75 10.63 -9.27 4.51
N ALA A 76 10.20 -10.45 4.98
CA ALA A 76 10.23 -11.70 4.22
C ALA A 76 9.38 -11.66 2.95
N LEU A 77 8.18 -11.07 3.02
CA LEU A 77 7.30 -10.91 1.87
C LEU A 77 7.96 -10.03 0.80
N VAL A 78 8.56 -8.90 1.18
CA VAL A 78 9.27 -8.04 0.23
C VAL A 78 10.53 -8.72 -0.32
N ALA A 79 11.23 -9.51 0.49
CA ALA A 79 12.34 -10.35 0.03
C ALA A 79 11.91 -11.36 -1.03
N HIS A 80 10.77 -12.01 -0.82
CA HIS A 80 10.18 -12.93 -1.80
C HIS A 80 9.89 -12.21 -3.13
N LEU A 81 9.27 -11.02 -3.10
CA LEU A 81 8.99 -10.24 -4.31
C LEU A 81 10.27 -9.89 -5.08
N ALA A 82 11.31 -9.46 -4.37
CA ALA A 82 12.61 -9.16 -4.96
C ALA A 82 13.26 -10.40 -5.59
N ALA A 83 13.21 -11.55 -4.90
CA ALA A 83 13.73 -12.83 -5.42
C ALA A 83 12.98 -13.31 -6.68
N ARG A 84 11.73 -12.89 -6.86
CA ARG A 84 10.89 -13.16 -8.05
C ARG A 84 11.10 -12.13 -9.17
N GLY A 85 12.09 -11.25 -9.01
CA GLY A 85 12.55 -10.31 -10.02
C GLY A 85 11.82 -8.97 -10.02
N ALA A 86 11.08 -8.62 -8.96
CA ALA A 86 10.49 -7.29 -8.85
C ALA A 86 11.58 -6.21 -8.81
N THR A 87 11.45 -5.20 -9.68
CA THR A 87 12.31 -4.01 -9.70
C THR A 87 11.59 -2.78 -9.14
N ASP A 88 10.26 -2.82 -9.18
CA ASP A 88 9.36 -1.74 -8.81
C ASP A 88 8.30 -2.28 -7.85
N LEU A 89 7.98 -1.50 -6.82
CA LEU A 89 6.94 -1.82 -5.85
C LEU A 89 5.93 -0.67 -5.78
N LEU A 90 4.67 -0.98 -6.03
CA LEU A 90 3.55 -0.10 -5.68
C LEU A 90 2.92 -0.60 -4.38
N VAL A 91 3.04 0.19 -3.32
CA VAL A 91 2.38 -0.11 -2.05
C VAL A 91 1.06 0.63 -2.00
N THR A 92 -0.06 -0.07 -1.88
CA THR A 92 -1.35 0.58 -1.66
C THR A 92 -1.75 0.52 -0.19
N SER A 93 -2.62 1.39 0.30
CA SER A 93 -3.17 1.23 1.66
C SER A 93 -4.55 1.84 1.80
N ALA A 94 -5.34 1.35 2.75
CA ALA A 94 -6.45 2.13 3.28
C ALA A 94 -5.88 3.15 4.28
N ALA A 95 -6.44 4.36 4.30
CA ALA A 95 -5.97 5.42 5.17
C ALA A 95 -7.11 6.32 5.67
N GLY A 96 -6.93 6.86 6.87
CA GLY A 96 -7.80 7.90 7.42
C GLY A 96 -7.36 9.29 6.94
N ALA A 97 -8.30 10.15 6.53
CA ALA A 97 -8.00 11.54 6.19
C ALA A 97 -7.73 12.37 7.46
N LEU A 98 -6.56 13.00 7.50
CA LEU A 98 -6.21 13.97 8.53
C LEU A 98 -6.73 15.37 8.18
N THR A 99 -7.13 15.62 6.93
CA THR A 99 -7.62 16.90 6.45
C THR A 99 -9.13 16.84 6.15
N THR A 100 -9.77 18.00 6.03
CA THR A 100 -11.18 18.11 5.60
C THR A 100 -11.34 18.18 4.08
N THR A 101 -10.25 18.17 3.32
CA THR A 101 -10.26 18.26 1.85
C THR A 101 -10.20 16.89 1.18
N LEU A 102 -9.85 15.85 1.92
CA LEU A 102 -9.86 14.45 1.48
C LEU A 102 -11.09 13.74 2.03
N HIS A 103 -11.75 12.99 1.15
CA HIS A 103 -13.01 12.32 1.43
C HIS A 103 -12.89 10.81 1.17
N PRO A 104 -13.73 9.99 1.84
CA PRO A 104 -13.81 8.58 1.53
C PRO A 104 -14.01 8.32 0.02
N GLY A 105 -13.17 7.49 -0.57
CA GLY A 105 -13.13 7.20 -2.00
C GLY A 105 -11.99 7.91 -2.75
N ASP A 106 -11.43 8.97 -2.18
CA ASP A 106 -10.31 9.69 -2.79
C ASP A 106 -9.05 8.80 -2.80
N LEU A 107 -8.30 8.87 -3.90
CA LEU A 107 -6.96 8.29 -3.99
C LEU A 107 -5.92 9.39 -3.77
N MET A 108 -4.86 9.07 -3.03
CA MET A 108 -3.75 9.98 -2.81
C MET A 108 -2.42 9.26 -3.02
N VAL A 109 -1.58 9.76 -3.93
CA VAL A 109 -0.20 9.31 -4.05
C VAL A 109 0.67 10.00 -3.00
N PHE A 110 1.57 9.24 -2.39
CA PHE A 110 2.51 9.79 -1.42
C PHE A 110 3.63 10.49 -2.17
N HIS A 111 3.89 11.74 -1.80
CA HIS A 111 5.12 12.43 -2.20
C HIS A 111 6.18 12.44 -1.12
N ASP A 112 5.74 12.32 0.13
CA ASP A 112 6.57 12.16 1.31
C ASP A 112 5.83 11.28 2.31
N LEU A 113 6.53 10.85 3.36
CA LEU A 113 5.94 10.10 4.44
C LEU A 113 6.58 10.43 5.79
N VAL A 114 5.74 10.36 6.83
CA VAL A 114 6.18 10.34 8.22
C VAL A 114 6.11 8.90 8.71
N ASP A 115 7.27 8.36 9.08
CA ASP A 115 7.37 7.02 9.64
C ASP A 115 7.41 7.07 11.16
N ARG A 116 6.38 6.50 11.81
CA ARG A 116 6.28 6.37 13.27
C ARG A 116 6.39 4.92 13.73
N GLN A 117 6.80 4.00 12.85
CA GLN A 117 6.87 2.58 13.15
C GLN A 117 8.31 2.15 13.40
N ASN A 118 8.53 1.48 14.54
CA ASN A 118 9.73 0.67 14.72
C ASN A 118 9.65 -0.58 13.84
N ARG A 119 10.78 -1.24 13.57
CA ARG A 119 10.83 -2.44 12.71
C ARG A 119 11.59 -3.60 13.34
N PRO A 120 11.19 -4.07 14.55
CA PRO A 120 11.83 -5.24 15.15
C PRO A 120 11.65 -6.46 14.24
N GLY A 121 12.71 -7.26 14.06
CA GLY A 121 12.64 -8.49 13.26
C GLY A 121 12.90 -8.34 11.76
N PHE A 122 13.24 -7.14 11.26
CA PHE A 122 13.84 -7.00 9.93
C PHE A 122 15.21 -7.67 9.89
N ALA A 123 15.52 -8.36 8.79
CA ALA A 123 16.82 -9.00 8.62
C ALA A 123 17.88 -7.95 8.21
N GLY A 124 18.88 -7.74 9.05
CA GLY A 124 20.01 -6.84 8.77
C GLY A 124 19.71 -5.34 8.97
N PRO A 125 20.56 -4.45 8.43
CA PRO A 125 20.40 -3.00 8.61
C PRO A 125 19.08 -2.50 8.04
N VAL A 126 18.32 -1.77 8.86
CA VAL A 126 17.04 -1.20 8.46
C VAL A 126 17.26 0.07 7.64
N ALA A 127 16.90 0.03 6.36
CA ALA A 127 16.94 1.20 5.50
C ALA A 127 15.85 2.22 5.87
N ARG A 128 16.15 3.52 5.67
CA ARG A 128 15.11 4.57 5.72
C ARG A 128 14.16 4.38 4.53
N PRO A 129 12.82 4.43 4.72
CA PRO A 129 11.87 4.41 3.62
C PRO A 129 12.17 5.52 2.60
N ARG A 130 12.17 5.19 1.32
CA ARG A 130 12.32 6.16 0.24
C ARG A 130 11.31 5.91 -0.87
N LEU A 131 10.61 6.97 -1.27
CA LEU A 131 9.77 6.99 -2.46
C LEU A 131 10.63 7.38 -3.67
N ASP A 132 10.44 6.69 -4.77
CA ASP A 132 11.10 6.96 -6.05
C ASP A 132 10.31 8.01 -6.83
N ALA A 133 10.96 9.13 -7.16
CA ALA A 133 10.31 10.27 -7.80
C ALA A 133 9.78 9.93 -9.21
N ASP A 134 10.52 9.13 -9.98
CA ASP A 134 10.14 8.77 -11.34
C ASP A 134 8.96 7.79 -11.36
N LEU A 135 8.96 6.80 -10.46
CA LEU A 135 7.84 5.86 -10.29
C LEU A 135 6.60 6.59 -9.75
N THR A 136 6.77 7.52 -8.81
CA THR A 136 5.68 8.37 -8.31
C THR A 136 5.06 9.21 -9.43
N ALA A 137 5.89 9.85 -10.27
CA ALA A 137 5.42 10.60 -11.43
C ALA A 137 4.74 9.70 -12.48
N ALA A 138 5.17 8.44 -12.61
CA ALA A 138 4.50 7.47 -13.47
C ALA A 138 3.09 7.12 -12.96
N VAL A 139 2.90 6.97 -11.65
CA VAL A 139 1.57 6.79 -11.04
C VAL A 139 0.67 7.99 -11.35
N GLU A 140 1.18 9.21 -11.23
CA GLU A 140 0.42 10.42 -11.55
C GLU A 140 0.03 10.51 -13.03
N ARG A 141 0.93 10.14 -13.96
CA ARG A 141 0.60 10.07 -15.39
C ARG A 141 -0.45 9.00 -15.68
N ALA A 142 -0.29 7.81 -15.11
CA ALA A 142 -1.24 6.71 -15.23
C ALA A 142 -2.63 7.11 -14.73
N ALA A 143 -2.71 7.83 -13.60
CA ALA A 143 -3.98 8.34 -13.07
C ALA A 143 -4.67 9.30 -14.06
N ARG A 144 -3.91 10.26 -14.61
CA ARG A 144 -4.43 11.20 -15.63
C ARG A 144 -4.91 10.46 -16.88
N ALA A 145 -4.14 9.50 -17.39
CA ALA A 145 -4.51 8.69 -18.54
C ALA A 145 -5.76 7.82 -18.28
N ALA A 146 -5.94 7.35 -17.04
CA ALA A 146 -7.08 6.56 -16.61
C ALA A 146 -8.34 7.40 -16.31
N GLY A 147 -8.26 8.73 -16.31
CA GLY A 147 -9.33 9.61 -15.84
C GLY A 147 -9.64 9.42 -14.34
N VAL A 148 -8.63 9.05 -13.55
CA VAL A 148 -8.75 8.81 -12.11
C VAL A 148 -8.25 10.03 -11.37
N ALA A 149 -9.12 10.63 -10.54
CA ALA A 149 -8.72 11.70 -9.63
C ALA A 149 -7.68 11.16 -8.62
N LEU A 150 -6.57 11.87 -8.49
CA LEU A 150 -5.46 11.48 -7.63
C LEU A 150 -4.89 12.71 -6.94
N HIS A 151 -5.02 12.75 -5.63
CA HIS A 151 -4.41 13.74 -4.77
C HIS A 151 -2.93 13.44 -4.55
N ARG A 152 -2.17 14.42 -4.09
CA ARG A 152 -0.77 14.27 -3.74
C ARG A 152 -0.55 14.83 -2.34
N GLY A 153 0.03 14.03 -1.44
CA GLY A 153 0.17 14.42 -0.04
C GLY A 153 1.17 13.56 0.74
N THR A 154 1.26 13.80 2.03
CA THR A 154 2.17 13.13 2.97
C THR A 154 1.42 12.03 3.73
N GLY A 155 1.90 10.80 3.62
CA GLY A 155 1.35 9.68 4.38
C GLY A 155 2.01 9.51 5.74
N VAL A 156 1.23 9.40 6.81
CA VAL A 156 1.73 9.08 8.15
C VAL A 156 1.53 7.60 8.42
N CYS A 157 2.61 6.85 8.63
CA CYS A 157 2.58 5.43 8.94
C CYS A 157 2.71 5.20 10.47
N GLY A 158 1.59 4.86 11.12
CA GLY A 158 1.49 4.57 12.55
C GLY A 158 1.44 3.06 12.85
N LEU A 159 1.57 2.67 14.13
CA LEU A 159 1.59 1.24 14.50
C LEU A 159 0.19 0.58 14.47
N GLY A 160 -0.84 1.23 15.01
CA GLY A 160 -2.12 0.58 15.32
C GLY A 160 -2.05 -0.33 16.56
N PRO A 161 -3.06 -1.19 16.80
CA PRO A 161 -4.28 -1.37 16.02
C PRO A 161 -5.41 -0.40 16.42
N ALA A 162 -5.25 0.34 17.52
CA ALA A 162 -6.18 1.40 17.89
C ALA A 162 -6.06 2.56 16.90
N TYR A 163 -7.21 3.14 16.51
CA TYR A 163 -7.24 4.40 15.78
C TYR A 163 -6.68 5.54 16.63
N GLU A 164 -6.28 6.62 15.95
CA GLU A 164 -5.68 7.77 16.58
C GLU A 164 -6.69 8.51 17.48
N THR A 165 -6.21 9.02 18.61
CA THR A 165 -6.93 9.98 19.44
C THR A 165 -6.97 11.36 18.79
N VAL A 166 -7.88 12.25 19.24
CA VAL A 166 -7.97 13.62 18.72
C VAL A 166 -6.65 14.40 18.86
N ALA A 167 -5.93 14.21 19.98
CA ALA A 167 -4.65 14.88 20.20
C ALA A 167 -3.55 14.35 19.26
N GLU A 168 -3.54 13.04 18.99
CA GLU A 168 -2.62 12.47 18.00
C GLU A 168 -2.92 12.98 16.60
N VAL A 169 -4.20 13.02 16.19
CA VAL A 169 -4.62 13.61 14.91
C VAL A 169 -4.14 15.06 14.78
N GLY A 170 -4.35 15.88 15.81
CA GLY A 170 -3.86 17.27 15.83
C GLY A 170 -2.34 17.36 15.68
N SER A 171 -1.58 16.48 16.36
CA SER A 171 -0.13 16.42 16.22
C SER A 171 0.30 16.00 14.81
N LEU A 172 -0.43 15.10 14.15
CA LEU A 172 -0.12 14.63 12.81
C LEU A 172 -0.41 15.69 11.75
N GLN A 173 -1.47 16.47 11.92
CA GLN A 173 -1.77 17.63 11.08
C GLN A 173 -0.66 18.68 11.17
N LEU A 174 -0.14 18.95 12.38
CA LEU A 174 0.98 19.88 12.57
C LEU A 174 2.28 19.38 11.91
N ALA A 175 2.43 18.07 11.74
CA ALA A 175 3.53 17.45 11.01
C ALA A 175 3.28 17.38 9.49
N SER A 176 2.31 18.13 8.98
CA SER A 176 1.91 18.16 7.56
C SER A 176 1.45 16.80 7.02
N GLY A 177 0.91 15.94 7.88
CA GLY A 177 0.30 14.68 7.48
C GLY A 177 -1.06 14.90 6.83
N ASP A 178 -1.28 14.30 5.66
CA ASP A 178 -2.56 14.38 4.94
C ASP A 178 -3.45 13.15 5.20
N VAL A 179 -2.83 11.96 5.34
CA VAL A 179 -3.52 10.72 5.70
C VAL A 179 -2.74 9.92 6.75
N ALA A 180 -3.44 9.15 7.58
CA ALA A 180 -2.87 8.20 8.52
C ALA A 180 -3.15 6.75 8.09
N THR A 181 -2.13 5.91 8.10
CA THR A 181 -2.21 4.48 7.76
C THR A 181 -1.40 3.64 8.74
N MET A 182 -1.75 2.36 8.90
CA MET A 182 -1.06 1.42 9.81
C MET A 182 -0.07 0.50 9.08
N SER A 183 0.27 0.83 7.83
CA SER A 183 1.12 0.04 6.94
C SER A 183 1.89 0.96 5.99
N GLY A 184 2.72 0.40 5.11
CA GLY A 184 3.39 1.14 4.05
C GLY A 184 4.85 1.40 4.34
N ALA A 185 5.17 2.15 5.40
CA ALA A 185 6.57 2.46 5.73
C ALA A 185 7.47 1.21 5.92
N PRO A 186 7.02 0.10 6.53
CA PRO A 186 7.82 -1.11 6.64
C PRO A 186 8.09 -1.76 5.27
N GLU A 187 7.07 -1.88 4.41
CA GLU A 187 7.22 -2.39 3.05
C GLU A 187 8.19 -1.52 2.21
N ILE A 188 8.03 -0.19 2.31
CA ILE A 188 8.88 0.77 1.59
C ILE A 188 10.34 0.68 2.08
N ALA A 189 10.57 0.55 3.39
CA ALA A 189 11.92 0.37 3.95
C ALA A 189 12.55 -0.94 3.48
N ALA A 190 11.81 -2.06 3.55
CA ALA A 190 12.29 -3.37 3.11
C ALA A 190 12.66 -3.38 1.62
N ALA A 191 11.86 -2.71 0.79
CA ALA A 191 12.11 -2.57 -0.64
C ALA A 191 13.31 -1.66 -0.93
N THR A 192 13.42 -0.55 -0.20
CA THR A 192 14.57 0.38 -0.30
C THR A 192 15.88 -0.32 0.03
N GLY A 193 15.92 -1.11 1.11
CA GLY A 193 17.09 -1.89 1.50
C GLY A 193 17.52 -2.94 0.46
N ARG A 194 16.62 -3.32 -0.45
CA ARG A 194 16.83 -4.27 -1.55
C ARG A 194 17.02 -3.60 -2.91
N GLY A 195 17.06 -2.26 -2.96
CA GLY A 195 17.27 -1.50 -4.19
C GLY A 195 16.06 -1.43 -5.12
N LEU A 196 14.86 -1.80 -4.65
CA LEU A 196 13.63 -1.62 -5.42
C LEU A 196 13.22 -0.15 -5.40
N ARG A 197 12.64 0.32 -6.50
CA ARG A 197 11.98 1.63 -6.55
C ARG A 197 10.57 1.49 -6.02
N VAL A 198 10.11 2.47 -5.27
CA VAL A 198 8.82 2.37 -4.56
C VAL A 198 7.96 3.60 -4.80
N ALA A 199 6.68 3.38 -5.10
CA ALA A 199 5.64 4.41 -5.01
C ALA A 199 4.56 3.91 -4.05
N ALA A 200 3.82 4.84 -3.44
CA ALA A 200 2.75 4.50 -2.52
C ALA A 200 1.47 5.28 -2.81
N VAL A 201 0.32 4.62 -2.71
CA VAL A 201 -1.00 5.19 -2.93
C VAL A 201 -1.92 4.81 -1.77
N ALA A 202 -2.50 5.80 -1.10
CA ALA A 202 -3.60 5.58 -0.17
C ALA A 202 -4.95 5.69 -0.87
N LEU A 203 -5.87 4.82 -0.49
CA LEU A 203 -7.29 5.03 -0.61
C LEU A 203 -7.78 5.61 0.72
N VAL A 204 -8.36 6.80 0.66
CA VAL A 204 -9.01 7.41 1.81
C VAL A 204 -10.31 6.65 2.07
N THR A 205 -10.44 6.09 3.26
CA THR A 205 -11.59 5.25 3.61
C THR A 205 -12.50 5.86 4.67
N ASN A 206 -11.98 6.82 5.44
CA ASN A 206 -12.68 7.46 6.54
C ASN A 206 -11.96 8.76 6.90
N PRO A 207 -12.60 9.73 7.55
CA PRO A 207 -11.91 10.76 8.30
C PRO A 207 -11.24 10.16 9.55
N CYS A 208 -10.12 10.72 9.99
CA CYS A 208 -9.55 10.40 11.29
C CYS A 208 -10.43 10.95 12.43
N THR A 209 -10.27 10.42 13.64
CA THR A 209 -11.02 10.82 14.83
C THR A 209 -10.96 12.34 15.04
N GLY A 210 -12.12 12.96 15.25
CA GLY A 210 -12.22 14.42 15.45
C GLY A 210 -12.21 15.24 14.16
N VAL A 211 -11.94 14.62 13.00
CA VAL A 211 -12.17 15.23 11.68
C VAL A 211 -13.63 14.99 11.27
N ALA A 212 -14.35 16.06 10.95
CA ALA A 212 -15.74 16.02 10.49
C ALA A 212 -16.72 15.21 11.39
N SER A 213 -16.43 15.14 12.70
CA SER A 213 -17.21 14.38 13.70
C SER A 213 -17.35 12.87 13.41
N ALA A 214 -16.42 12.28 12.65
CA ALA A 214 -16.50 10.88 12.26
C ALA A 214 -15.98 9.91 13.35
N THR A 215 -16.55 8.71 13.38
CA THR A 215 -16.04 7.56 14.14
C THR A 215 -15.67 6.46 13.13
N PRO A 216 -14.37 6.13 12.96
CA PRO A 216 -13.94 5.16 11.97
C PRO A 216 -14.33 3.72 12.35
N SER A 217 -14.60 2.88 11.35
CA SER A 217 -14.85 1.43 11.55
C SER A 217 -14.28 0.61 10.40
N HIS A 218 -13.86 -0.63 10.69
CA HIS A 218 -13.30 -1.53 9.68
C HIS A 218 -14.32 -1.92 8.58
N ALA A 219 -15.61 -2.02 8.94
CA ALA A 219 -16.66 -2.32 7.96
C ALA A 219 -16.77 -1.23 6.87
N GLU A 220 -16.63 0.04 7.26
CA GLU A 220 -16.66 1.18 6.34
C GLU A 220 -15.45 1.16 5.40
N VAL A 221 -14.27 0.83 5.92
CA VAL A 221 -13.04 0.65 5.14
C VAL A 221 -13.24 -0.35 4.00
N LEU A 222 -13.84 -1.51 4.30
CA LEU A 222 -14.09 -2.54 3.29
C LEU A 222 -15.14 -2.11 2.27
N ARG A 223 -16.16 -1.33 2.67
CA ARG A 223 -17.20 -0.82 1.77
C ARG A 223 -16.62 0.16 0.76
N VAL A 224 -15.90 1.19 1.23
CA VAL A 224 -15.27 2.20 0.38
C VAL A 224 -14.21 1.57 -0.53
N GLY A 225 -13.46 0.59 -0.02
CA GLY A 225 -12.55 -0.23 -0.82
C GLY A 225 -13.18 -0.84 -2.07
N ARG A 226 -14.32 -1.52 -1.89
CA ARG A 226 -15.06 -2.13 -3.00
C ARG A 226 -15.53 -1.10 -4.03
N GLU A 227 -15.98 0.07 -3.58
CA GLU A 227 -16.46 1.14 -4.45
C GLU A 227 -15.32 1.78 -5.27
N ALA A 228 -14.14 1.97 -4.65
CA ALA A 228 -12.96 2.55 -5.30
C ALA A 228 -12.18 1.57 -6.19
N SER A 229 -12.48 0.27 -6.08
CA SER A 229 -11.74 -0.82 -6.74
C SER A 229 -11.61 -0.64 -8.25
N ALA A 230 -12.67 -0.20 -8.92
CA ALA A 230 -12.66 0.00 -10.37
C ALA A 230 -11.68 1.12 -10.80
N GLY A 231 -11.59 2.20 -10.01
CA GLY A 231 -10.63 3.29 -10.25
C GLY A 231 -9.19 2.82 -10.06
N LEU A 232 -8.92 2.09 -8.97
CA LEU A 232 -7.61 1.48 -8.69
C LEU A 232 -7.17 0.50 -9.79
N ALA A 233 -8.09 -0.34 -10.26
CA ALA A 233 -7.80 -1.28 -11.35
C ALA A 233 -7.41 -0.55 -12.64
N ARG A 234 -8.15 0.50 -13.02
CA ARG A 234 -7.81 1.33 -14.20
C ARG A 234 -6.45 2.02 -14.04
N LEU A 235 -6.18 2.59 -12.87
CA LEU A 235 -4.89 3.20 -12.55
C LEU A 235 -3.75 2.18 -12.69
N MET A 236 -3.92 0.99 -12.14
CA MET A 236 -2.91 -0.07 -12.19
C MET A 236 -2.65 -0.55 -13.63
N LEU A 237 -3.71 -0.74 -14.42
CA LEU A 237 -3.59 -1.10 -15.83
C LEU A 237 -2.78 -0.06 -16.62
N GLN A 238 -3.05 1.23 -16.39
CA GLN A 238 -2.31 2.31 -17.04
C GLN A 238 -0.87 2.41 -16.55
N LEU A 239 -0.62 2.19 -15.25
CA LEU A 239 0.74 2.20 -14.71
C LEU A 239 1.59 1.08 -15.33
N LEU A 240 1.04 -0.11 -15.48
CA LEU A 240 1.73 -1.21 -16.15
C LEU A 240 2.04 -0.91 -17.62
N ALA A 241 1.18 -0.15 -18.31
CA ALA A 241 1.44 0.27 -19.69
C ALA A 241 2.56 1.35 -19.79
N GLU A 242 2.72 2.18 -18.76
CA GLU A 242 3.77 3.22 -18.68
C GLU A 242 5.17 2.68 -18.35
N LEU A 243 5.26 1.55 -17.63
CA LEU A 243 6.52 0.92 -17.21
C LEU A 243 7.04 -0.05 -18.25
#